data_AF-A0A2M6ZRB5-F1
#
_entry.id   AF-A0A2M6ZRB5-F1
#
_cell.length_a   1.000
_cell.length_b   1.000
_cell.length_c   1.000
_cell.angle_alpha   90.00
_cell.angle_beta   90.00
_cell.angle_gamma   90.00
#
_symmetry.space_group_name_H-M   'P 1'
#
loop_
_entity.id
_entity.type
_entity.pdbx_description
1 polymer ?
#
loop_
_entity_poly.entity_id
_entity_poly.type
_entity_poly.pdbx_seq_one_letter_code
_entity_poly.pdbx_strand_id
1 'polypeptide(L)' 'MEGSLILEKTRMTYDPEGDVLYINFGQPHPADDSDITDEGVIVRLCEGKIVGLSILNAMERLYQT' A
#
# COMPACT_ATOMS: atom_id res chain seq x y z
N MET A 1 -19.04 17.34 6.08
CA MET A 1 -18.34 17.21 4.79
C MET A 1 -17.84 15.78 4.69
N GLU A 2 -18.66 14.88 4.16
CA GLU A 2 -18.23 13.51 3.87
C GLU A 2 -17.63 13.54 2.46
N GLY A 3 -16.30 13.61 2.40
CA GLY A 3 -15.57 13.60 1.14
C GLY A 3 -15.57 12.20 0.55
N SER A 4 -16.29 12.01 -0.55
CA SER A 4 -16.11 10.85 -1.42
C SER A 4 -14.74 10.93 -2.07
N LEU A 5 -13.82 10.03 -1.69
CA LEU A 5 -12.55 9.83 -2.38
C LEU A 5 -12.83 8.96 -3.61
N ILE A 6 -12.95 9.59 -4.78
CA ILE A 6 -12.90 8.86 -6.05
C ILE A 6 -11.45 8.40 -6.24
N LEU A 7 -11.16 7.12 -6.00
CA LEU A 7 -9.88 6.48 -6.33
C LEU A 7 -9.82 6.21 -7.84
N GLU A 8 -9.45 7.21 -8.66
CA GLU A 8 -9.50 7.09 -10.13
C GLU A 8 -8.59 5.99 -10.72
N LYS A 9 -7.67 5.39 -9.95
CA LYS A 9 -6.90 4.17 -10.30
C LYS A 9 -6.21 3.62 -9.05
N THR A 10 -6.70 2.52 -8.50
CA THR A 10 -5.95 1.72 -7.50
C THR A 10 -5.53 0.43 -8.15
N ARG A 11 -4.23 0.11 -8.09
CA ARG A 11 -3.68 -1.15 -8.61
C ARG A 11 -3.16 -1.98 -7.45
N MET A 12 -3.63 -3.23 -7.41
CA MET A 12 -3.20 -4.21 -6.42
C MET A 12 -2.44 -5.32 -7.13
N THR A 13 -1.31 -5.73 -6.58
CA THR A 13 -0.52 -6.85 -7.11
C THR A 13 0.02 -7.64 -5.93
N TYR A 14 -0.18 -8.94 -5.96
CA TYR A 14 0.30 -9.84 -4.93
C TYR A 14 1.52 -10.60 -5.46
N ASP A 15 2.58 -10.61 -4.65
CA ASP A 15 3.77 -11.42 -4.87
C ASP A 15 3.69 -12.67 -3.97
N PRO A 16 3.44 -13.85 -4.54
CA PRO A 16 3.30 -15.09 -3.77
C PRO A 16 4.64 -15.62 -3.24
N GLU A 17 5.78 -15.22 -3.79
CA GLU A 17 7.10 -15.68 -3.33
C GLU A 17 7.51 -14.98 -2.04
N GLY A 18 7.26 -13.67 -1.96
CA GLY A 18 7.57 -12.86 -0.78
C GLY A 18 6.42 -12.71 0.23
N ASP A 19 5.22 -13.21 -0.06
CA ASP A 19 3.98 -12.91 0.68
C ASP A 19 3.77 -11.40 0.89
N VAL A 20 3.82 -10.65 -0.22
CA VAL A 20 3.68 -9.19 -0.21
C VAL A 20 2.53 -8.73 -1.09
N LEU A 21 1.63 -7.93 -0.51
CA LEU A 21 0.58 -7.23 -1.26
C LEU A 21 0.98 -5.77 -1.50
N TYR A 22 1.17 -5.43 -2.77
CA TYR A 22 1.42 -4.05 -3.21
C TYR A 22 0.11 -3.36 -3.56
N ILE A 23 -0.09 -2.16 -3.03
CA ILE A 23 -1.21 -1.28 -3.36
C ILE A 23 -0.61 0.03 -3.89
N ASN A 24 -0.99 0.44 -5.10
CA ASN A 24 -0.53 1.68 -5.71
C ASN A 24 -1.73 2.58 -6.01
N PHE A 25 -1.60 3.86 -5.67
CA PHE A 25 -2.66 4.86 -5.84
C PHE A 25 -2.33 5.81 -6.98
N GLY A 26 -3.28 6.05 -7.88
CA GLY A 26 -3.15 7.01 -8.97
C GLY A 26 -2.22 6.54 -10.10
N GLN A 27 -1.48 7.49 -10.68
CA GLN A 27 -0.50 7.19 -11.72
C GLN A 27 0.78 6.60 -11.12
N PRO A 28 1.53 5.77 -11.85
CA PRO A 28 2.83 5.28 -11.40
C PRO A 28 3.74 6.48 -11.08
N HIS A 29 4.07 6.63 -9.80
CA HIS A 29 5.00 7.65 -9.32
C HIS A 29 6.04 6.95 -8.44
N PRO A 30 7.35 7.20 -8.63
CA PRO A 30 8.35 6.70 -7.69
C PRO A 30 8.10 7.33 -6.31
N ALA A 31 8.27 6.52 -5.27
CA ALA A 31 8.27 7.05 -3.92
C ALA A 31 9.62 7.74 -3.65
N ASP A 32 9.61 8.88 -2.97
CA ASP A 32 10.81 9.57 -2.50
C ASP A 32 11.16 9.22 -1.05
N ASP A 33 10.18 8.71 -0.30
CA ASP A 33 10.31 8.34 1.11
C ASP A 33 9.42 7.13 1.46
N SER A 34 9.70 6.52 2.61
CA SER A 34 8.89 5.44 3.15
C SER A 34 8.94 5.34 4.66
N ASP A 35 7.79 5.11 5.26
CA ASP A 35 7.67 4.71 6.67
C ASP A 35 7.36 3.22 6.78
N ILE A 36 7.87 2.58 7.83
CA ILE A 36 7.58 1.18 8.15
C ILE A 36 6.86 1.15 9.49
N THR A 37 5.68 0.53 9.52
CA THR A 37 4.94 0.34 10.76
C THR A 37 5.41 -0.92 11.50
N ASP A 38 5.16 -0.99 12.80
CA ASP A 38 5.50 -2.16 13.63
C ASP A 38 4.78 -3.43 13.16
N GLU A 39 3.62 -3.27 12.51
CA GLU A 39 2.86 -4.37 11.94
C GLU A 39 3.44 -4.87 10.62
N GLY A 40 4.49 -4.28 10.05
CA GLY A 40 5.08 -4.70 8.78
C GLY A 40 4.34 -4.16 7.55
N VAL A 41 3.76 -2.96 7.65
CA VAL A 41 3.25 -2.22 6.50
C VAL A 41 4.26 -1.14 6.12
N ILE A 42 4.67 -1.13 4.85
CA ILE A 42 5.52 -0.09 4.29
C ILE A 42 4.63 0.94 3.61
N VAL A 43 4.59 2.15 4.15
CA VAL A 43 3.87 3.30 3.58
C VAL A 43 4.80 4.03 2.63
N ARG A 44 4.44 4.11 1.36
CA ARG A 44 5.24 4.76 0.32
C ARG A 44 4.75 6.18 0.11
N LEU A 45 5.66 7.15 0.22
CA LEU A 45 5.36 8.57 0.13
C LEU A 45 6.02 9.19 -1.12
N CYS A 46 5.37 10.22 -1.66
CA CYS A 46 5.96 11.15 -2.61
C CYS A 46 5.53 12.56 -2.22
N GLU A 47 6.48 13.45 -1.96
CA GLU A 47 6.20 14.84 -1.52
C GLU A 47 5.25 14.89 -0.31
N GLY A 48 5.39 13.95 0.63
CA GLY A 48 4.53 13.83 1.82
C GLY A 48 3.12 13.28 1.57
N LYS A 49 2.82 12.79 0.36
CA LYS A 49 1.54 12.14 0.03
C LYS A 49 1.71 10.64 -0.09
N ILE A 50 0.74 9.88 0.41
CA ILE A 50 0.73 8.41 0.25
C ILE A 50 0.46 8.06 -1.21
N VAL A 51 1.44 7.40 -1.84
CA VAL A 51 1.37 6.91 -3.23
C VAL A 51 1.23 5.40 -3.32
N GLY A 52 1.49 4.68 -2.23
CA GLY A 52 1.26 3.24 -2.18
C GLY A 52 1.54 2.61 -0.83
N LEU A 53 1.26 1.31 -0.74
CA LEU A 53 1.51 0.47 0.42
C LEU A 53 2.19 -0.83 -0.05
N SER A 54 3.07 -1.37 0.78
CA SER A 54 3.54 -2.75 0.67
C SER A 54 3.21 -3.46 1.99
N ILE A 55 2.30 -4.42 1.93
CA ILE A 55 1.85 -5.16 3.12
C ILE A 55 2.63 -6.47 3.15
N LEU A 56 3.52 -6.60 4.13
CA LEU A 56 4.26 -7.83 4.37
C LEU A 56 3.37 -8.84 5.13
N ASN A 57 3.68 -10.13 4.94
CA ASN A 57 2.94 -11.27 5.50
C ASN A 57 1.44 -11.13 5.22
N ALA A 58 1.09 -10.79 3.97
CA ALA A 58 -0.26 -10.42 3.59
C ALA A 58 -1.26 -11.57 3.83
N MET A 59 -0.84 -12.82 3.61
CA MET A 59 -1.67 -14.01 3.83
C MET A 59 -1.98 -14.23 5.30
N GLU A 60 -1.05 -13.98 6.22
CA GLU A 60 -1.29 -14.15 7.66
C GLU A 60 -2.41 -13.24 8.17
N ARG A 61 -2.63 -12.09 7.53
CA ARG A 61 -3.68 -11.12 7.87
C ARG A 61 -5.08 -11.54 7.42
N LEU A 62 -5.18 -12.42 6.43
CA LEU A 62 -6.47 -12.89 5.92
C LEU A 62 -7.15 -13.90 6.84
N TYR A 63 -6.39 -14.49 7.78
CA TYR A 63 -6.87 -15.55 8.68
C TYR A 63 -6.93 -15.12 10.16
N GLN A 64 -6.69 -13.84 10.47
CA GLN A 64 -6.88 -13.33 11.83
C GLN A 64 -8.38 -13.23 12.12
N THR A 65 -8.86 -14.06 13.06
CA THR A 65 -10.25 -14.13 13.52
C THR A 65 -10.41 -13.39 14.84
#